data_AF-A0A7V2MEK0-F1
#
_entry.id   AF-A0A7V2MEK0-F1
#
_cell.length_a   1.000
_cell.length_b   1.000
_cell.length_c   1.000
_cell.angle_alpha   90.00
_cell.angle_beta   90.00
_cell.angle_gamma   90.00
#
_symmetry.space_group_name_H-M   'P 1'
#
loop_
_entity.id
_entity.type
_entity.pdbx_description
1 polymer ?
#
loop_
_entity_poly.entity_id
_entity_poly.type
_entity_poly.pdbx_seq_one_letter_code
_entity_poly.pdbx_strand_id
1 'polypeptide(L)'
;MTETPVPLKTKTDAQRRALWQALNLSWELGYLIVVPLLIFGLGGRWLDSKHDTSPWLFLGGMAMAVAMTTVFLVRKFAKIIRDLDQPKPPDTSS
;
A
#
# COMPACT_ATOMS: atom_id res chain seq x y z
N MET A 1 44.96 2.86 -34.03
CA MET A 1 43.90 2.05 -33.39
C MET A 1 43.47 2.81 -32.14
N THR A 2 42.40 3.60 -32.21
CA THR A 2 41.84 4.33 -31.06
C THR A 2 40.67 3.52 -30.53
N GLU A 3 40.91 2.65 -29.54
CA GLU A 3 39.81 2.03 -28.80
C GLU A 3 39.26 3.08 -27.84
N THR A 4 38.07 3.60 -28.15
CA THR A 4 37.33 4.44 -27.21
C THR A 4 36.83 3.56 -26.06
N PRO A 5 37.11 3.91 -24.79
CA PRO A 5 36.66 3.11 -23.66
C PRO A 5 35.13 3.18 -23.56
N VAL A 6 34.48 2.01 -23.57
CA VAL A 6 33.03 1.87 -23.43
C VAL A 6 32.62 2.25 -21.99
N PRO A 7 31.72 3.21 -21.77
CA PRO A 7 31.30 3.59 -20.43
C PRO A 7 30.46 2.48 -19.79
N LEU A 8 30.98 1.87 -18.73
CA LEU A 8 30.29 0.86 -17.93
C LEU A 8 29.12 1.52 -17.19
N LYS A 9 27.90 1.30 -17.68
CA LYS A 9 26.64 1.72 -17.05
C LYS A 9 26.59 1.19 -15.61
N THR A 10 26.79 2.08 -14.65
CA THR A 10 26.89 1.81 -13.22
C THR A 10 25.56 1.26 -12.70
N LYS A 11 25.50 -0.07 -12.47
CA LYS A 11 24.31 -0.80 -11.98
C LYS A 11 23.74 -0.22 -10.67
N THR A 12 24.55 0.52 -9.92
CA THR A 12 24.25 1.09 -8.60
C THR A 12 23.06 2.06 -8.56
N ASP A 13 22.88 2.93 -9.56
CA ASP A 13 21.87 4.00 -9.50
C ASP A 13 20.45 3.49 -9.78
N ALA A 14 20.33 2.57 -10.73
CA ALA A 14 19.05 1.92 -11.03
C ALA A 14 18.60 1.03 -9.86
N GLN A 15 19.53 0.29 -9.24
CA GLN A 15 19.25 -0.52 -8.06
C GLN A 15 18.85 0.35 -6.86
N ARG A 16 19.53 1.48 -6.64
CA ARG A 16 19.15 2.45 -5.60
C ARG A 16 17.74 2.99 -5.82
N ARG A 17 17.37 3.38 -7.04
CA ARG A 17 16.02 3.88 -7.34
C ARG A 17 14.95 2.80 -7.12
N ALA A 18 15.20 1.57 -7.55
CA ALA A 18 14.28 0.46 -7.33
C ALA A 18 14.09 0.17 -5.82
N LEU A 19 15.17 0.22 -5.03
CA LEU A 19 15.10 0.07 -3.58
C LEU A 19 14.27 1.19 -2.93
N TRP A 20 14.50 2.44 -3.32
CA TRP A 20 13.71 3.58 -2.83
C TRP A 20 12.22 3.46 -3.17
N GLN A 21 11.90 3.03 -4.39
CA GLN A 21 10.52 2.79 -4.81
C GLN A 21 9.87 1.68 -3.98
N ALA A 22 10.56 0.54 -3.79
CA ALA A 22 10.05 -0.56 -2.99
C ALA A 22 9.83 -0.16 -1.52
N LEU A 23 10.75 0.62 -0.94
CA LEU A 23 10.62 1.16 0.41
C LEU A 23 9.42 2.10 0.53
N ASN A 24 9.25 3.04 -0.41
CA ASN A 24 8.12 3.96 -0.40
C ASN A 24 6.77 3.23 -0.52
N LEU A 25 6.72 2.19 -1.36
CA LEU A 25 5.52 1.39 -1.56
C LEU A 25 5.17 0.55 -0.31
N SER A 26 6.19 -0.03 0.32
CA SER A 26 6.04 -0.76 1.58
C SER A 26 5.60 0.17 2.72
N TRP A 27 6.07 1.41 2.73
CA TRP A 27 5.71 2.44 3.69
C TRP A 27 4.24 2.89 3.53
N GLU A 28 3.79 3.13 2.30
CA GLU A 28 2.40 3.47 2.00
C GLU A 28 1.45 2.33 2.40
N LEU A 29 1.81 1.08 2.09
CA LEU A 29 1.05 -0.11 2.50
C LEU A 29 1.05 -0.32 4.01
N GLY A 30 2.17 -0.10 4.67
CA GLY A 30 2.32 -0.24 6.12
C GLY A 30 1.38 0.69 6.88
N TYR A 31 1.33 1.97 6.51
CA TYR A 31 0.41 2.93 7.13
C TYR A 31 -1.06 2.59 6.87
N LEU A 32 -1.39 2.12 5.67
CA LEU A 32 -2.77 1.75 5.32
C LEU A 32 -3.33 0.68 6.26
N ILE A 33 -2.50 -0.25 6.74
CA ILE A 33 -2.90 -1.35 7.62
C ILE A 33 -2.81 -0.95 9.10
N VAL A 34 -1.69 -0.33 9.51
CA VAL A 34 -1.42 -0.03 10.93
C VAL A 34 -2.35 1.07 11.47
N VAL A 35 -2.65 2.10 10.68
CA VAL A 35 -3.50 3.22 11.11
C VAL A 35 -4.89 2.75 11.55
N PRO A 36 -5.67 2.01 10.74
CA PRO A 36 -6.98 1.52 11.17
C PRO A 36 -6.87 0.50 12.31
N LEU A 37 -5.84 -0.37 12.32
CA LEU A 37 -5.61 -1.31 13.42
C LEU A 37 -5.43 -0.60 14.75
N LEU A 38 -4.64 0.49 14.79
CA LEU A 38 -4.43 1.25 16.02
C LEU A 38 -5.67 2.08 16.37
N ILE A 39 -6.31 2.74 15.40
CA ILE A 39 -7.51 3.55 15.66
C ILE A 39 -8.64 2.68 16.23
N PHE A 40 -8.95 1.57 15.56
CA PHE A 40 -10.06 0.71 15.99
C PHE A 40 -9.67 -0.20 17.16
N GLY A 41 -8.42 -0.68 17.21
CA GLY A 41 -7.94 -1.54 18.30
C GLY A 41 -7.76 -0.77 19.60
N LEU A 42 -7.03 0.35 19.61
CA LEU A 42 -6.90 1.18 20.81
C LEU A 42 -8.19 1.92 21.12
N GLY A 43 -8.93 2.41 20.11
CA GLY A 43 -10.22 3.05 20.30
C GLY A 43 -11.25 2.10 20.92
N GLY A 44 -11.32 0.87 20.42
CA GLY A 44 -12.18 -0.18 20.98
C GLY A 44 -11.79 -0.55 22.41
N ARG A 45 -10.49 -0.68 22.68
CA ARG A 45 -9.98 -0.97 24.03
C ARG A 45 -10.22 0.16 25.04
N TRP A 46 -10.09 1.42 24.61
CA TRP A 46 -10.40 2.57 25.45
C TRP A 46 -11.89 2.65 25.78
N LEU A 47 -12.75 2.33 24.81
CA LEU A 47 -14.20 2.34 24.99
C LEU A 47 -14.71 1.17 25.84
N ASP A 48 -14.12 -0.03 25.70
CA ASP A 48 -14.36 -1.16 26.60
C ASP A 48 -13.96 -0.83 28.04
N SER A 49 -12.80 -0.19 28.23
CA SER A 49 -12.31 0.20 29.56
C SER A 49 -13.20 1.25 30.25
N LYS A 50 -14.02 2.00 29.50
CA LYS A 50 -14.91 3.03 30.05
C LYS A 50 -16.28 2.48 30.45
N HIS A 51 -16.68 1.36 29.89
CA HIS A 51 -18.01 0.77 30.08
C HIS A 51 -17.99 -0.51 30.92
N ASP A 52 -16.85 -0.90 31.51
CA ASP A 52 -16.65 -2.13 32.30
C ASP A 52 -17.16 -3.41 31.59
N THR A 53 -17.29 -3.32 30.28
CA THR A 53 -17.87 -4.38 29.46
C THR A 53 -16.74 -5.33 29.08
N SER A 54 -16.98 -6.64 29.22
CA SER A 54 -16.11 -7.67 28.63
C SER A 54 -15.78 -7.29 27.18
N PRO A 55 -14.59 -7.65 26.64
CA PRO A 55 -13.91 -6.97 25.53
C PRO A 55 -14.60 -7.10 24.16
N TRP A 56 -15.85 -6.64 24.08
CA TRP A 56 -16.77 -6.78 22.97
C TRP A 56 -16.64 -5.60 22.00
N LEU A 57 -16.36 -4.38 22.48
CA LEU A 57 -16.05 -3.25 21.58
C LEU A 57 -14.66 -3.38 20.97
N PHE A 58 -13.70 -3.97 21.66
CA PHE A 58 -12.41 -4.35 21.08
C PHE A 58 -12.61 -5.36 19.96
N LEU A 59 -13.43 -6.40 20.19
CA LEU A 59 -13.73 -7.43 19.19
C LEU A 59 -14.51 -6.86 18.00
N GLY A 60 -15.50 -6.01 18.27
CA GLY A 60 -16.26 -5.28 17.25
C GLY A 60 -15.38 -4.32 16.45
N GLY A 61 -14.51 -3.56 17.11
CA GLY A 61 -13.55 -2.67 16.49
C GLY A 61 -12.55 -3.42 15.60
N MET A 62 -12.03 -4.56 16.06
CA MET A 62 -11.15 -5.43 15.27
C MET A 62 -11.87 -5.98 14.03
N ALA A 63 -13.11 -6.46 14.18
CA ALA A 63 -13.93 -6.93 13.06
C ALA A 63 -14.20 -5.81 12.05
N MET A 64 -14.49 -4.59 12.52
CA MET A 64 -14.71 -3.42 11.67
C MET A 64 -13.43 -2.98 10.96
N ALA A 65 -12.28 -3.04 11.62
CA ALA A 65 -10.98 -2.74 11.02
C ALA A 65 -10.66 -3.70 9.88
N VAL A 66 -10.88 -5.00 10.09
CA VAL A 66 -10.70 -6.03 9.06
C VAL A 66 -11.67 -5.77 7.89
N ALA A 67 -12.95 -5.57 8.18
CA ALA A 67 -13.97 -5.31 7.16
C ALA A 67 -13.64 -4.06 6.32
N MET A 68 -13.26 -2.93 6.95
CA MET A 68 -12.86 -1.72 6.25
C MET A 68 -11.62 -1.95 5.40
N THR A 69 -10.61 -2.62 5.93
CA THR A 69 -9.36 -2.91 5.22
C THR A 69 -9.64 -3.77 3.98
N THR A 70 -10.46 -4.81 4.12
CA THR A 70 -10.88 -5.67 2.99
C THR A 70 -11.61 -4.88 1.91
N VAL A 71 -12.60 -4.05 2.28
CA VAL A 71 -13.34 -3.21 1.32
C VAL A 71 -12.41 -2.23 0.61
N PHE A 72 -11.47 -1.61 1.33
CA PHE A 72 -10.55 -0.63 0.77
C PHE A 72 -9.57 -1.28 -0.21
N LEU A 73 -9.02 -2.45 0.14
CA LEU A 73 -8.15 -3.24 -0.73
C LEU A 73 -8.88 -3.65 -2.00
N VAL A 74 -10.08 -4.23 -1.89
CA VAL A 74 -10.88 -4.64 -3.05
C VAL A 74 -11.15 -3.45 -3.98
N ARG A 75 -11.48 -2.28 -3.42
CA ARG A 75 -11.67 -1.05 -4.22
C ARG A 75 -10.38 -0.58 -4.90
N LYS A 76 -9.24 -0.58 -4.20
CA LYS A 76 -7.93 -0.23 -4.79
C LYS A 76 -7.56 -1.20 -5.92
N PHE A 77 -7.68 -2.51 -5.70
CA PHE A 77 -7.36 -3.51 -6.70
C PHE A 77 -8.29 -3.45 -7.91
N ALA A 78 -9.60 -3.30 -7.70
CA ALA A 78 -10.55 -3.14 -8.81
C ALA A 78 -10.23 -1.92 -9.68
N LYS A 79 -9.75 -0.82 -9.08
CA LYS A 79 -9.31 0.35 -9.82
C LYS A 79 -8.04 0.08 -10.63
N ILE A 80 -7.04 -0.57 -10.03
CA ILE A 80 -5.78 -0.92 -10.71
C ILE A 80 -6.05 -1.84 -11.90
N ILE A 81 -6.88 -2.88 -11.73
CA ILE A 81 -7.24 -3.81 -12.82
C ILE A 81 -7.93 -3.06 -13.97
N ARG A 82 -8.82 -2.12 -13.66
CA ARG A 82 -9.51 -1.30 -14.66
C ARG A 82 -8.56 -0.38 -15.43
N ASP A 83 -7.55 0.17 -14.75
CA ASP A 83 -6.55 1.02 -15.39
C ASP A 83 -5.58 0.21 -16.28
N LEU A 84 -5.34 -1.07 -15.94
CA LEU A 84 -4.55 -2.00 -16.76
C LEU A 84 -5.31 -2.52 -17.99
N ASP A 85 -6.64 -2.56 -17.94
CA ASP A 85 -7.52 -3.01 -19.02
C ASP A 85 -7.84 -1.89 -20.04
N GLN A 86 -7.24 -0.70 -19.88
CA GLN A 86 -7.32 0.36 -20.89
C GLN A 86 -6.51 -0.08 -22.12
N PRO A 87 -7.17 -0.37 -23.27
CA PRO A 87 -6.43 -0.60 -24.50
C PRO A 87 -5.68 0.68 -24.83
N LYS A 88 -4.35 0.59 -24.93
CA LYS A 88 -3.49 1.67 -25.38
C LYS A 88 -4.12 2.26 -26.66
N PRO A 89 -4.53 3.55 -26.67
CA PRO A 89 -5.17 4.13 -27.84
C PRO A 89 -4.20 4.01 -29.02
N PRO A 90 -4.71 3.66 -30.23
CA PRO A 90 -3.88 3.53 -31.41
C PRO A 90 -3.13 4.83 -31.59
N ASP A 91 -1.82 4.70 -31.66
CA ASP A 91 -0.84 5.70 -32.00
C ASP A 91 -1.22 6.37 -33.32
N THR A 92 -2.04 7.43 -33.23
CA THR A 92 -2.29 8.35 -34.32
C THR A 92 -1.08 9.28 -34.45
N SER A 93 0.04 8.72 -34.88
CA SER A 93 1.13 9.47 -35.51
C SER A 93 0.91 9.39 -37.02
N SER A 94 0.18 10.37 -37.54
CA SER A 94 0.17 10.74 -38.96
C SER A 94 0.87 12.07 -39.13
#